data_AF-A0A1B9N3R6-F1
#
_entry.id   AF-A0A1B9N3R6-F1
#
_cell.length_a   1.000
_cell.length_b   1.000
_cell.length_c   1.000
_cell.angle_alpha   90.00
_cell.angle_beta   90.00
_cell.angle_gamma   90.00
#
_symmetry.space_group_name_H-M   'P 1'
#
loop_
_entity.id
_entity.type
_entity.pdbx_description
1 polymer ?
#
loop_
_entity_poly.entity_id
_entity_poly.type
_entity_poly.pdbx_seq_one_letter_code
_entity_poly.pdbx_strand_id
1 'polypeptide(L)'
;MLFIFLLTACHVRTAEQAYKEGKYLESISLLTRSIEEKGEAKFDKDKAEKLITMVSNIMAHYETNLANTPSNDYKNRIDIYQCLLKMKMMLRDRFYSQTVSFFNDKYDITKLEQTIAKQYYDYGNSIAGKDSQSYQQKAELYQKGLELYNYKNIEALYKNANTKYMHLAAKEYYE
;
A
#
# COMPACT_ATOMS: atom_id res chain seq x y z
N MET A 1 -44.37 23.71 22.11
CA MET A 1 -43.47 22.54 22.10
C MET A 1 -42.62 22.65 20.83
N LEU A 2 -41.37 23.08 20.97
CA LEU A 2 -40.48 23.44 19.85
C LEU A 2 -39.77 22.17 19.38
N PHE A 3 -40.15 21.63 18.21
CA PHE A 3 -39.44 20.53 17.57
C PHE A 3 -38.17 21.06 16.91
N ILE A 4 -37.03 20.89 17.59
CA ILE A 4 -35.71 21.11 17.00
C ILE A 4 -35.40 19.90 16.11
N PHE A 5 -35.57 20.07 14.80
CA PHE A 5 -35.02 19.15 13.81
C PHE A 5 -33.50 19.36 13.76
N LEU A 6 -32.76 18.45 14.40
CA LEU A 6 -31.33 18.29 14.18
C LEU A 6 -31.13 17.72 12.78
N LEU A 7 -30.96 18.59 11.79
CA LEU A 7 -30.37 18.23 10.50
C LEU A 7 -28.92 17.85 10.78
N THR A 8 -28.65 16.55 11.00
CA THR A 8 -27.30 16.03 10.83
C THR A 8 -26.98 16.15 9.35
N ALA A 9 -26.39 17.27 8.94
CA ALA A 9 -25.78 17.38 7.63
C ALA A 9 -24.75 16.26 7.56
N CYS A 10 -25.04 15.22 6.79
CA CYS A 10 -24.07 14.18 6.44
C CYS A 10 -23.03 14.89 5.56
N HIS A 11 -22.01 15.48 6.19
CA HIS A 11 -21.00 16.22 5.47
C HIS A 11 -20.16 15.19 4.71
N VAL A 12 -20.41 15.07 3.41
CA VAL A 12 -19.66 14.14 2.56
C VAL A 12 -18.22 14.66 2.50
N ARG A 13 -17.31 13.87 3.07
CA ARG A 13 -15.88 14.18 3.12
C ARG A 13 -15.34 14.45 1.71
N THR A 14 -14.56 15.53 1.57
CA THR A 14 -13.88 15.86 0.31
C THR A 14 -12.49 15.24 0.21
N ALA A 15 -11.96 15.15 -1.02
CA ALA A 15 -10.60 14.67 -1.26
C ALA A 15 -9.55 15.54 -0.53
N GLU A 16 -9.73 16.85 -0.51
CA GLU A 16 -8.82 17.79 0.16
C GLU A 16 -8.85 17.65 1.68
N GLN A 17 -10.02 17.36 2.27
CA GLN A 17 -10.13 17.06 3.70
C GLN A 17 -9.36 15.77 4.03
N ALA A 18 -9.58 14.69 3.26
CA ALA A 18 -8.84 13.44 3.43
C ALA A 18 -7.32 13.65 3.31
N TYR A 19 -6.87 14.46 2.34
CA TYR A 19 -5.46 14.80 2.17
C TYR A 19 -4.87 15.50 3.39
N LYS A 20 -5.56 16.52 3.92
CA LYS A 20 -5.11 17.28 5.09
C LYS A 20 -5.04 16.43 6.36
N GLU A 21 -5.87 15.39 6.45
CA GLU A 21 -5.84 14.42 7.55
C GLU A 21 -4.80 13.31 7.38
N GLY A 22 -4.00 13.33 6.30
CA GLY A 22 -3.01 12.28 5.99
C GLY A 22 -3.60 11.01 5.40
N LYS A 23 -4.89 11.01 5.01
CA LYS A 23 -5.58 9.89 4.38
C LYS A 23 -5.39 9.92 2.86
N TYR A 24 -4.15 9.79 2.42
CA TYR A 24 -3.74 10.05 1.03
C TYR A 24 -4.43 9.15 0.00
N LEU A 25 -4.49 7.83 0.22
CA LEU A 25 -5.19 6.94 -0.71
C LEU A 25 -6.70 7.20 -0.75
N GLU A 26 -7.30 7.58 0.37
CA GLU A 26 -8.70 8.00 0.43
C GLU A 26 -8.91 9.28 -0.38
N SER A 27 -7.97 10.23 -0.31
CA SER A 27 -8.02 11.45 -1.11
C SER A 27 -8.04 11.17 -2.62
N ILE A 28 -7.15 10.29 -3.10
CA ILE A 28 -7.16 9.85 -4.50
C ILE A 28 -8.49 9.17 -4.83
N SER A 29 -8.98 8.29 -3.96
CA SER A 29 -10.25 7.57 -4.17
C SER A 29 -11.43 8.53 -4.32
N LEU A 30 -11.55 9.50 -3.43
CA LEU A 30 -12.63 10.49 -3.45
C LEU A 30 -12.57 11.37 -4.70
N LEU A 31 -11.37 11.82 -5.09
CA LEU A 31 -11.18 12.66 -6.27
C LEU A 31 -11.50 11.88 -7.56
N THR A 32 -10.92 10.70 -7.71
CA THR A 32 -11.11 9.86 -8.90
C THR A 32 -12.55 9.40 -9.04
N ARG A 33 -13.21 8.98 -7.94
CA ARG A 33 -14.65 8.68 -7.95
C ARG A 33 -15.48 9.88 -8.44
N SER A 34 -15.20 11.08 -7.96
CA SER A 34 -15.93 12.29 -8.42
C SER A 34 -15.71 12.59 -9.91
N ILE A 35 -14.53 12.27 -10.44
CA ILE A 35 -14.21 12.38 -11.87
C ILE A 35 -14.98 11.31 -12.66
N GLU A 36 -14.96 10.05 -12.21
CA GLU A 36 -15.65 8.93 -12.84
C GLU A 36 -17.18 9.13 -12.87
N GLU A 37 -17.78 9.58 -11.77
CA GLU A 37 -19.22 9.85 -11.67
C GLU A 37 -19.70 10.92 -12.66
N LYS A 38 -18.85 11.91 -12.96
CA LYS A 38 -19.17 12.98 -13.92
C LYS A 38 -18.86 12.60 -15.36
N GLY A 39 -17.99 11.60 -15.55
CA GLY A 39 -17.59 11.07 -16.85
C GLY A 39 -16.62 11.96 -17.63
N GLU A 40 -16.07 11.38 -18.70
CA GLU A 40 -15.04 11.98 -19.56
C GLU A 40 -15.49 13.32 -20.17
N ALA A 41 -16.75 13.44 -20.59
CA ALA A 41 -17.29 14.67 -21.17
C ALA A 41 -17.27 15.88 -20.23
N LYS A 42 -17.11 15.66 -18.92
CA LYS A 42 -17.01 16.70 -17.89
C LYS A 42 -15.61 16.81 -17.30
N PHE A 43 -14.63 16.07 -17.82
CA PHE A 43 -13.24 16.13 -17.39
C PHE A 43 -12.51 17.27 -18.10
N ASP A 44 -12.59 18.46 -17.51
CA ASP A 44 -11.99 19.69 -18.00
C ASP A 44 -10.60 19.94 -17.41
N LYS A 45 -9.97 21.02 -17.89
CA LYS A 45 -8.62 21.44 -17.46
C LYS A 45 -8.51 21.58 -15.94
N ASP A 46 -9.50 22.17 -15.27
CA ASP A 46 -9.49 22.37 -13.83
C ASP A 46 -9.48 21.03 -13.06
N LYS A 47 -10.26 20.04 -13.52
CA LYS A 47 -10.24 18.69 -12.92
C LYS A 47 -8.94 17.96 -13.20
N ALA A 48 -8.39 18.11 -14.40
CA ALA A 48 -7.10 17.55 -14.75
C ALA A 48 -5.98 18.13 -13.87
N GLU A 49 -5.95 19.45 -13.69
CA GLU A 49 -4.98 20.13 -12.81
C GLU A 49 -5.10 19.66 -11.36
N LYS A 50 -6.33 19.57 -10.82
CA LYS A 50 -6.56 19.03 -9.47
C LYS A 50 -6.03 17.60 -9.32
N LEU A 51 -6.26 16.74 -10.32
CA LEU A 51 -5.76 15.37 -10.31
C LEU A 51 -4.23 15.34 -10.34
N ILE A 52 -3.61 16.11 -11.25
CA ILE A 52 -2.14 16.23 -11.36
C ILE A 52 -1.54 16.68 -10.02
N THR A 53 -2.06 17.75 -9.44
CA THR A 53 -1.56 18.30 -8.17
C THR A 53 -1.70 17.28 -7.05
N MET A 54 -2.86 16.63 -6.91
CA MET A 54 -3.10 15.66 -5.85
C MET A 54 -2.15 14.47 -5.96
N VAL A 55 -2.02 13.90 -7.16
CA VAL A 55 -1.12 12.77 -7.45
C VAL A 55 0.33 13.15 -7.21
N SER A 56 0.76 14.32 -7.67
CA SER A 56 2.14 14.79 -7.49
C SER A 56 2.50 14.96 -6.03
N ASN A 57 1.61 15.56 -5.24
CA ASN A 57 1.85 15.81 -3.82
C ASN A 57 1.94 14.50 -3.02
N ILE A 58 1.02 13.57 -3.27
CA ILE A 58 1.00 12.27 -2.60
C ILE A 58 2.22 11.42 -3.01
N MET A 59 2.58 11.43 -4.29
CA MET A 59 3.80 10.79 -4.78
C MET A 59 5.04 11.35 -4.07
N ALA A 60 5.18 12.68 -4.02
CA ALA A 60 6.31 13.34 -3.36
C ALA A 60 6.37 13.02 -1.86
N HIS A 61 5.22 12.94 -1.19
CA HIS A 61 5.13 12.53 0.21
C HIS A 61 5.72 11.13 0.44
N TYR A 62 5.26 10.14 -0.34
CA TYR A 62 5.75 8.76 -0.20
C TYR A 62 7.23 8.64 -0.58
N GLU A 63 7.69 9.33 -1.62
CA GLU A 63 9.09 9.33 -2.03
C GLU A 63 10.00 9.95 -0.96
N THR A 64 9.58 11.07 -0.36
CA THR A 64 10.32 11.73 0.72
C THR A 64 10.41 10.84 1.95
N ASN A 65 9.28 10.23 2.35
CA ASN A 65 9.28 9.30 3.48
C ASN A 65 10.16 8.10 3.21
N LEU A 66 10.13 7.54 2.00
CA LEU A 66 10.96 6.39 1.63
C LEU A 66 12.46 6.72 1.67
N ALA A 67 12.84 7.92 1.23
CA ALA A 67 14.22 8.42 1.27
C ALA A 67 14.71 8.61 2.71
N ASN A 68 13.82 9.04 3.61
CA ASN A 68 14.13 9.26 5.03
C ASN A 68 13.98 8.00 5.90
N THR A 69 13.38 6.93 5.37
CA THR A 69 13.17 5.67 6.11
C THR A 69 14.44 4.80 6.02
N PRO A 70 15.05 4.42 7.15
CA PRO A 70 16.23 3.56 7.18
C PRO A 70 16.02 2.26 6.39
N SER A 71 17.09 1.74 5.76
CA SER A 71 17.02 0.55 4.92
C SER A 71 16.60 -0.72 5.65
N ASN A 72 16.78 -0.78 6.98
CA ASN A 72 16.39 -1.87 7.86
C ASN A 72 15.02 -1.69 8.52
N ASP A 73 14.35 -0.55 8.31
CA ASP A 73 12.97 -0.34 8.76
C ASP A 73 11.99 -0.93 7.72
N TYR A 74 12.02 -2.26 7.63
CA TYR A 74 11.30 -2.99 6.59
C TYR A 74 9.80 -2.71 6.60
N LYS A 75 9.19 -2.60 7.78
CA LYS A 75 7.75 -2.39 7.93
C LYS A 75 7.32 -1.09 7.26
N ASN A 76 7.96 0.03 7.61
CA ASN A 76 7.61 1.33 7.03
C ASN A 76 7.89 1.37 5.53
N ARG A 77 9.00 0.76 5.07
CA ARG A 77 9.29 0.67 3.63
C ARG A 77 8.24 -0.14 2.87
N ILE A 78 7.82 -1.28 3.42
CA ILE A 78 6.73 -2.11 2.86
C ILE A 78 5.44 -1.30 2.75
N ASP A 79 5.05 -0.62 3.83
CA ASP A 79 3.81 0.16 3.87
C ASP A 79 3.81 1.28 2.82
N ILE A 80 4.95 1.96 2.63
CA ILE A 80 5.10 3.00 1.60
C ILE A 80 4.95 2.42 0.20
N TYR A 81 5.68 1.34 -0.13
CA TYR A 81 5.59 0.72 -1.46
C TYR A 81 4.20 0.15 -1.74
N GLN A 82 3.52 -0.41 -0.74
CA GLN A 82 2.14 -0.86 -0.88
C GLN A 82 1.19 0.30 -1.15
N CYS A 83 1.41 1.48 -0.56
CA CYS A 83 0.62 2.66 -0.87
C CYS A 83 0.83 3.11 -2.33
N LEU A 84 2.08 3.14 -2.80
CA LEU A 84 2.39 3.46 -4.19
C LEU A 84 1.76 2.45 -5.17
N LEU A 85 1.81 1.16 -4.85
CA LEU A 85 1.16 0.11 -5.65
C LEU A 85 -0.35 0.28 -5.71
N LYS A 86 -1.01 0.51 -4.57
CA LYS A 86 -2.46 0.76 -4.52
C LYS A 86 -2.84 1.98 -5.34
N MET A 87 -2.08 3.07 -5.19
CA MET A 87 -2.29 4.29 -5.97
C MET A 87 -2.13 4.06 -7.47
N LYS A 88 -1.12 3.28 -7.89
CA LYS A 88 -0.92 2.85 -9.28
C LYS A 88 -2.10 2.03 -9.80
N MET A 89 -2.62 1.10 -9.01
CA MET A 89 -3.80 0.31 -9.39
C MET A 89 -5.06 1.17 -9.54
N MET A 90 -5.22 2.22 -8.73
CA MET A 90 -6.36 3.14 -8.82
C MET A 90 -6.31 4.07 -10.05
N LEU A 91 -5.11 4.38 -10.54
CA LEU A 91 -4.87 5.39 -11.59
C LEU A 91 -4.60 4.81 -12.98
N ARG A 92 -4.46 3.48 -13.11
CA ARG A 92 -4.24 2.80 -14.40
C ARG A 92 -5.54 2.49 -15.11
N ASP A 93 -5.49 2.36 -16.43
CA ASP A 93 -6.59 1.86 -17.28
C ASP A 93 -7.90 2.67 -17.13
N ARG A 94 -7.77 3.99 -16.96
CA ARG A 94 -8.87 4.97 -16.86
C ARG A 94 -8.78 5.99 -17.98
N PHE A 95 -9.91 6.63 -18.33
CA PHE A 95 -9.92 7.67 -19.36
C PHE A 95 -9.01 8.86 -19.01
N TYR A 96 -8.78 9.12 -17.73
CA TYR A 96 -7.87 10.16 -17.23
C TYR A 96 -6.44 9.66 -16.97
N SER A 97 -6.10 8.40 -17.25
CA SER A 97 -4.77 7.84 -16.93
C SER A 97 -3.62 8.59 -17.61
N GLN A 98 -3.86 9.17 -18.80
CA GLN A 98 -2.86 9.97 -19.52
C GLN A 98 -2.52 11.27 -18.78
N THR A 99 -3.47 11.85 -18.04
CA THR A 99 -3.26 13.07 -17.23
C THR A 99 -2.23 12.85 -16.13
N VAL A 100 -2.07 11.61 -15.68
CA VAL A 100 -1.14 11.22 -14.61
C VAL A 100 -0.05 10.28 -15.12
N SER A 101 0.32 10.39 -16.40
CA SER A 101 1.36 9.55 -17.01
C SER A 101 2.70 9.69 -16.29
N PHE A 102 3.06 10.88 -15.80
CA PHE A 102 4.28 11.09 -15.00
C PHE A 102 4.41 10.14 -13.80
N PHE A 103 3.28 9.78 -13.16
CA PHE A 103 3.23 8.82 -12.08
C PHE A 103 3.14 7.39 -12.63
N ASN A 104 2.24 7.18 -13.59
CA ASN A 104 2.00 5.85 -14.16
C ASN A 104 3.24 5.27 -14.85
N ASP A 105 4.03 6.08 -15.55
CA ASP A 105 5.21 5.64 -16.28
C ASP A 105 6.40 5.41 -15.33
N LYS A 106 6.46 6.13 -14.21
CA LYS A 106 7.48 5.96 -13.18
C LYS A 106 7.31 4.65 -12.41
N TYR A 107 6.07 4.28 -12.10
CA TYR A 107 5.74 3.15 -11.25
C TYR A 107 5.18 1.97 -12.06
N ASP A 108 6.05 0.98 -12.28
CA ASP A 108 5.66 -0.32 -12.82
C ASP A 108 5.15 -1.25 -11.71
N ILE A 109 4.06 -1.96 -12.00
CA ILE A 109 3.37 -2.80 -11.02
C ILE A 109 4.23 -3.99 -10.61
N THR A 110 4.77 -4.70 -11.60
CA THR A 110 5.59 -5.89 -11.34
C THR A 110 6.87 -5.50 -10.60
N LYS A 111 7.51 -4.36 -10.93
CA LYS A 111 8.66 -3.86 -10.16
C LYS A 111 8.30 -3.47 -8.72
N LEU A 112 7.13 -2.89 -8.49
CA LEU A 112 6.65 -2.59 -7.13
C LEU A 112 6.41 -3.87 -6.34
N GLU A 113 5.72 -4.86 -6.91
CA GLU A 113 5.48 -6.17 -6.30
C GLU A 113 6.79 -6.89 -5.97
N GLN A 114 7.74 -6.93 -6.91
CA GLN A 114 9.10 -7.45 -6.68
C GLN A 114 9.82 -6.73 -5.55
N THR A 115 9.71 -5.40 -5.50
CA THR A 115 10.35 -4.59 -4.46
C THR A 115 9.75 -4.87 -3.08
N ILE A 116 8.43 -4.98 -2.98
CA ILE A 116 7.74 -5.32 -1.73
C ILE A 116 8.11 -6.75 -1.30
N ALA A 117 8.09 -7.72 -2.23
CA ALA A 117 8.49 -9.10 -1.96
C ALA A 117 9.94 -9.18 -1.44
N LYS A 118 10.85 -8.39 -2.03
CA LYS A 118 12.22 -8.25 -1.54
C LYS A 118 12.27 -7.70 -0.10
N GLN A 119 11.48 -6.69 0.23
CA GLN A 119 11.45 -6.15 1.61
C GLN A 119 10.98 -7.21 2.60
N TYR A 120 9.92 -7.97 2.28
CA TYR A 120 9.47 -9.09 3.11
C TYR A 120 10.53 -10.19 3.27
N TYR A 121 11.21 -10.53 2.17
CA TYR A 121 12.33 -11.48 2.18
C TYR A 121 13.47 -11.03 3.11
N ASP A 122 13.90 -9.78 2.99
CA ASP A 122 14.99 -9.22 3.80
C ASP A 122 14.57 -9.11 5.28
N TYR A 123 13.30 -8.75 5.54
CA TYR A 123 12.76 -8.69 6.89
C TYR A 123 12.75 -10.08 7.54
N GLY A 124 12.21 -11.09 6.86
CA GLY A 124 12.25 -12.48 7.33
C GLY A 124 13.68 -12.94 7.62
N ASN A 125 14.65 -12.55 6.78
CA ASN A 125 16.06 -12.91 6.99
C ASN A 125 16.72 -12.19 8.17
N SER A 126 16.27 -10.98 8.54
CA SER A 126 16.80 -10.27 9.70
C SER A 126 16.40 -10.87 11.05
N ILE A 127 15.36 -11.72 11.08
CA ILE A 127 14.86 -12.37 12.29
C ILE A 127 15.65 -13.66 12.55
N ALA A 128 16.21 -13.78 13.75
CA ALA A 128 16.85 -15.01 14.21
C ALA A 128 15.79 -16.06 14.58
N GLY A 129 15.85 -17.25 14.00
CA GLY A 129 14.92 -18.35 14.30
C GLY A 129 15.38 -19.15 15.52
N LYS A 130 14.88 -18.79 16.71
CA LYS A 130 15.29 -19.37 18.00
C LYS A 130 14.21 -20.24 18.65
N ASP A 131 12.95 -19.98 18.34
CA ASP A 131 11.75 -20.52 19.00
C ASP A 131 10.61 -20.64 17.98
N SER A 132 9.49 -21.26 18.37
CA SER A 132 8.34 -21.40 17.47
C SER A 132 7.85 -20.06 16.93
N GLN A 133 7.74 -19.04 17.79
CA GLN A 133 7.22 -17.72 17.44
C GLN A 133 8.06 -17.01 16.36
N SER A 134 9.39 -17.04 16.49
CA SER A 134 10.29 -16.45 15.49
C SER A 134 10.22 -17.18 14.15
N TYR A 135 10.07 -18.51 14.15
CA TYR A 135 9.84 -19.26 12.90
C TYR A 135 8.46 -18.99 12.30
N GLN A 136 7.42 -18.83 13.11
CA GLN A 136 6.10 -18.41 12.67
C GLN A 136 6.18 -17.05 11.97
N GLN A 137 6.80 -16.05 12.63
CA GLN A 137 6.94 -14.71 12.08
C GLN A 137 7.72 -14.72 10.75
N LYS A 138 8.80 -15.50 10.67
CA LYS A 138 9.55 -15.69 9.40
C LYS A 138 8.67 -16.28 8.32
N ALA A 139 7.92 -17.35 8.61
CA ALA A 139 7.02 -17.99 7.66
C ALA A 139 5.96 -17.00 7.14
N GLU A 140 5.31 -16.24 8.02
CA GLU A 140 4.33 -15.22 7.64
C GLU A 140 4.93 -14.14 6.73
N LEU A 141 6.15 -13.66 7.02
CA LEU A 141 6.82 -12.67 6.19
C LEU A 141 7.16 -13.23 4.81
N TYR A 142 7.74 -14.43 4.73
CA TYR A 142 8.05 -15.06 3.45
C TYR A 142 6.79 -15.35 2.63
N GLN A 143 5.71 -15.78 3.27
CA GLN A 143 4.43 -16.00 2.61
C GLN A 143 3.88 -14.71 2.00
N LYS A 144 3.82 -13.61 2.77
CA LYS A 144 3.37 -12.31 2.25
C LYS A 144 4.20 -11.82 1.08
N GLY A 145 5.51 -12.06 1.10
CA GLY A 145 6.37 -11.76 -0.06
C GLY A 145 6.06 -12.64 -1.27
N LEU A 146 5.89 -13.95 -1.05
CA LEU A 146 5.60 -14.94 -2.10
C LEU A 146 4.26 -14.69 -2.79
N GLU A 147 3.24 -14.24 -2.05
CA GLU A 147 1.93 -13.85 -2.59
C GLU A 147 2.01 -12.70 -3.62
N LEU A 148 3.04 -11.86 -3.52
CA LEU A 148 3.28 -10.75 -4.45
C LEU A 148 4.22 -11.14 -5.59
N TYR A 149 5.33 -11.80 -5.26
CA TYR A 149 6.32 -12.20 -6.26
C TYR A 149 7.22 -13.32 -5.72
N ASN A 150 7.55 -14.31 -6.55
CA ASN A 150 8.52 -15.35 -6.20
C ASN A 150 9.96 -14.82 -6.27
N TYR A 151 10.34 -14.02 -5.27
CA TYR A 151 11.66 -13.38 -5.21
C TYR A 151 12.72 -14.37 -4.71
N LYS A 152 13.71 -14.68 -5.55
CA LYS A 152 14.82 -15.60 -5.25
C LYS A 152 14.30 -16.97 -4.77
N ASN A 153 14.68 -17.38 -3.57
CA ASN A 153 14.31 -18.65 -2.94
C ASN A 153 13.26 -18.45 -1.82
N ILE A 154 12.46 -17.39 -1.86
CA ILE A 154 11.47 -17.06 -0.82
C ILE A 154 10.50 -18.21 -0.54
N GLU A 155 10.09 -18.96 -1.57
CA GLU A 155 9.24 -20.15 -1.41
C GLU A 155 9.90 -21.24 -0.56
N ALA A 156 11.18 -21.51 -0.79
CA ALA A 156 11.93 -22.51 -0.03
C ALA A 156 12.12 -22.05 1.43
N LEU A 157 12.36 -20.76 1.66
CA LEU A 157 12.47 -20.18 2.99
C LEU A 157 11.15 -20.26 3.76
N TYR A 158 10.01 -19.98 3.10
CA TYR A 158 8.68 -20.17 3.67
C TYR A 158 8.47 -21.62 4.12
N LYS A 159 8.68 -22.60 3.22
CA LYS A 159 8.50 -24.02 3.53
C LYS A 159 9.37 -24.47 4.71
N ASN A 160 10.63 -24.03 4.74
CA ASN A 160 11.56 -24.35 5.83
C ASN A 160 11.10 -23.74 7.16
N ALA A 161 10.79 -22.43 7.18
CA ALA A 161 10.37 -21.73 8.38
C ALA A 161 9.07 -22.31 8.94
N ASN A 162 8.09 -22.58 8.07
CA ASN A 162 6.81 -23.18 8.47
C ASN A 162 6.99 -24.58 9.06
N THR A 163 7.84 -25.41 8.44
CA THR A 163 8.16 -26.75 8.96
C THR A 163 8.81 -26.66 10.35
N LYS A 164 9.77 -25.75 10.53
CA LYS A 164 10.43 -25.52 11.82
C LYS A 164 9.46 -25.03 12.89
N TYR A 165 8.58 -24.10 12.54
CA TYR A 165 7.51 -23.64 13.42
C TYR A 165 6.65 -24.81 13.91
N MET A 166 6.12 -25.64 13.00
CA MET A 166 5.25 -26.76 13.36
C MET A 166 5.94 -27.76 14.31
N HIS A 167 7.22 -28.07 14.07
CA HIS A 167 7.98 -28.97 14.95
C HIS A 167 8.21 -28.39 16.34
N LEU A 168 8.58 -27.10 16.43
CA LEU A 168 8.85 -26.46 17.72
C LEU A 168 7.57 -26.21 18.51
N ALA A 169 6.51 -25.74 17.87
CA ALA A 169 5.21 -25.53 18.52
C ALA A 169 4.63 -26.84 19.07
N ALA A 170 4.77 -27.94 18.34
CA ALA A 170 4.38 -29.25 18.84
C ALA A 170 5.20 -29.64 20.08
N LYS A 171 6.53 -29.45 20.05
CA LYS A 171 7.39 -29.73 21.20
C LYS A 171 6.99 -28.89 22.43
N GLU A 172 6.83 -27.59 22.25
CA GLU A 172 6.45 -26.64 23.31
C GLU A 172 5.06 -26.91 23.90
N TYR A 173 4.15 -27.55 23.16
CA TYR A 173 2.82 -27.92 23.65
C TYR A 173 2.81 -29.16 24.56
N TYR A 174 3.77 -30.07 24.36
CA TYR A 174 3.91 -31.29 25.16
C TYR A 174 4.90 -31.16 26.32
N GLU A 175 5.63 -30.04 26.39
CA GLU A 175 6.49 -29.65 27.52
C GLU A 175 5.72 -28.77 28.51
#